data_AF-A0A5P0JK20-F1
#
_entry.id   AF-A0A5P0JK20-F1
#
_cell.length_a   1.000
_cell.length_b   1.000
_cell.length_c   1.000
_cell.angle_alpha   90.00
_cell.angle_beta   90.00
_cell.angle_gamma   90.00
#
_symmetry.space_group_name_H-M   'P 1'
#
loop_
_entity.id
_entity.type
_entity.pdbx_description
1 polymer ?
#
loop_
_entity_poly.entity_id
_entity_poly.type
_entity_poly.pdbx_seq_one_letter_code
_entity_poly.pdbx_strand_id
1 'polypeptide(L)'
;GRGSHEYCDVMGRVDIITGTLGKALGGASGGYTAARKEVVEWLRQRSRPYLFSNSLAPAIVAASIKVLEMVEAGSELRDRLWANARQFREQMSAAGFTLAGADHAIIPVMLG
;
A
#
# COMPACT_ATOMS: atom_id res chain seq x y z
N GLY A 1 -10.01 3.81 0.85
CA GLY A 1 -8.56 3.66 1.11
C GLY A 1 -8.05 2.26 0.85
N ARG A 2 -8.66 1.51 -0.07
CA ARG A 2 -8.33 0.11 -0.36
C ARG A 2 -7.26 -0.04 -1.44
N GLY A 3 -6.90 1.07 -2.09
CA GLY A 3 -5.81 1.14 -3.07
C GLY A 3 -6.31 1.51 -4.46
N SER A 4 -5.47 1.31 -5.48
CA SER A 4 -5.72 1.82 -6.83
C SER A 4 -6.97 1.26 -7.50
N HIS A 5 -7.37 0.04 -7.19
CA HIS A 5 -8.56 -0.58 -7.77
C HIS A 5 -9.86 0.07 -7.27
N GLU A 6 -9.87 0.59 -6.04
CA GLU A 6 -10.97 1.43 -5.54
C GLU A 6 -10.90 2.83 -6.16
N TYR A 7 -9.70 3.43 -6.23
CA TYR A 7 -9.51 4.75 -6.84
C TYR A 7 -9.93 4.80 -8.32
N CYS A 8 -9.61 3.75 -9.08
CA CYS A 8 -9.93 3.65 -10.50
C CYS A 8 -11.33 3.06 -10.78
N ASP A 9 -12.16 2.84 -9.76
CA ASP A 9 -13.51 2.25 -9.89
C ASP A 9 -13.56 0.90 -10.63
N VAL A 10 -12.61 0.03 -10.31
CA VAL A 10 -12.50 -1.32 -10.89
C VAL A 10 -12.54 -2.43 -9.83
N MET A 11 -13.12 -2.12 -8.67
CA MET A 11 -13.40 -3.12 -7.63
C MET A 11 -14.17 -4.31 -8.23
N GLY A 12 -13.80 -5.54 -7.84
CA GLY A 12 -14.42 -6.77 -8.36
C GLY A 12 -13.98 -7.17 -9.78
N ARG A 13 -13.22 -6.34 -10.49
CA ARG A 13 -12.63 -6.66 -11.80
C ARG A 13 -11.17 -7.12 -11.72
N VAL A 14 -10.60 -7.13 -10.53
CA VAL A 14 -9.23 -7.57 -10.26
C VAL A 14 -9.29 -8.93 -9.56
N ASP A 15 -8.79 -9.97 -10.20
CA ASP A 15 -8.86 -11.34 -9.66
C ASP A 15 -7.89 -11.62 -8.51
N ILE A 16 -6.71 -10.99 -8.56
CA ILE A 16 -5.64 -11.18 -7.58
C ILE A 16 -5.03 -9.82 -7.24
N ILE A 17 -5.01 -9.49 -5.95
CA ILE A 17 -4.34 -8.31 -5.42
C ILE A 17 -3.14 -8.79 -4.62
N THR A 18 -1.96 -8.24 -4.92
CA THR A 18 -0.78 -8.39 -4.08
C THR A 18 -0.47 -7.08 -3.38
N GLY A 19 0.06 -7.18 -2.17
CA GLY A 19 0.39 -6.00 -1.37
C GLY A 19 1.51 -6.29 -0.39
N THR A 20 2.05 -5.21 0.19
CA THR A 20 3.12 -5.28 1.17
C THR A 20 2.66 -4.73 2.51
N LEU A 21 3.10 -5.36 3.58
CA LEU A 21 2.93 -4.88 4.95
C LEU A 21 4.07 -3.94 5.37
N GLY A 22 5.12 -3.82 4.55
CA GLY A 22 6.33 -3.05 4.87
C GLY A 22 6.36 -1.60 4.38
N LYS A 23 5.22 -1.03 4.03
CA LYS A 23 5.10 0.39 3.62
C LYS A 23 4.10 1.11 4.52
N ALA A 24 3.00 1.59 3.94
CA ALA A 24 1.95 2.34 4.64
C ALA A 24 1.26 1.54 5.77
N LEU A 25 1.38 0.20 5.77
CA LEU A 25 0.77 -0.68 6.76
C LEU A 25 1.66 -0.94 7.98
N GLY A 26 2.36 0.09 8.46
CA GLY A 26 3.17 0.04 9.68
C GLY A 26 4.67 -0.24 9.47
N GLY A 27 5.17 -0.19 8.23
CA GLY A 27 6.60 -0.31 7.94
C GLY A 27 7.25 -1.64 8.37
N ALA A 28 6.44 -2.66 8.63
CA ALA A 28 6.88 -3.94 9.15
C ALA A 28 7.46 -4.84 8.02
N SER A 29 7.56 -6.14 8.24
CA SER A 29 7.94 -7.09 7.19
C SER A 29 6.73 -7.85 6.66
N GLY A 30 6.81 -8.31 5.41
CA GLY A 30 5.84 -9.22 4.82
C GLY A 30 5.05 -8.66 3.64
N GLY A 31 4.30 -9.58 3.03
CA GLY A 31 3.41 -9.30 1.92
C GLY A 31 2.24 -10.27 1.92
N TYR A 32 1.24 -9.97 1.10
CA TYR A 32 0.05 -10.78 1.00
C TYR A 32 -0.41 -10.93 -0.44
N THR A 33 -1.22 -11.95 -0.68
CA THR A 33 -2.00 -12.15 -1.90
C THR A 33 -3.45 -12.35 -1.48
N ALA A 34 -4.34 -11.48 -1.96
CA ALA A 34 -5.77 -11.57 -1.75
C ALA A 34 -6.43 -11.94 -3.09
N ALA A 35 -7.21 -13.01 -3.09
CA ALA A 35 -7.87 -13.56 -4.27
C ALA A 35 -9.05 -14.43 -3.83
N ARG A 36 -9.76 -15.02 -4.79
CA ARG A 36 -10.76 -16.07 -4.52
C ARG A 36 -10.13 -17.23 -3.75
N LYS A 37 -10.93 -17.91 -2.92
CA LYS A 37 -10.48 -18.95 -1.99
C LYS A 37 -9.69 -20.04 -2.69
N GLU A 38 -10.16 -20.49 -3.84
CA GLU A 38 -9.57 -21.56 -4.66
C GLU A 38 -8.16 -21.18 -5.13
N VAL A 39 -7.95 -19.91 -5.49
CA VAL A 39 -6.65 -19.37 -5.88
C VAL A 39 -5.70 -19.34 -4.68
N VAL A 40 -6.16 -18.88 -3.53
CA VAL A 40 -5.35 -18.84 -2.30
C VAL A 40 -4.96 -20.24 -1.85
N GLU A 41 -5.89 -21.20 -1.87
CA GLU A 41 -5.64 -22.61 -1.53
C GLU A 41 -4.61 -23.25 -2.48
N TRP A 42 -4.74 -22.99 -3.78
CA TRP A 42 -3.76 -23.44 -4.76
C TRP A 42 -2.37 -22.86 -4.51
N LEU A 43 -2.28 -21.54 -4.27
CA LEU A 43 -1.01 -20.86 -4.00
C LEU A 43 -0.34 -21.39 -2.73
N ARG A 44 -1.09 -21.70 -1.68
CA ARG A 44 -0.55 -22.30 -0.45
C ARG A 44 0.10 -23.66 -0.69
N GLN A 45 -0.32 -24.41 -1.72
CA GLN A 45 0.23 -25.73 -2.07
C GLN A 45 1.29 -25.71 -3.17
N ARG A 46 1.43 -24.60 -3.92
CA ARG A 46 2.33 -24.52 -5.09
C ARG A 46 3.40 -23.42 -5.00
N SER A 47 3.16 -22.39 -4.20
CA SER A 47 4.07 -21.24 -4.09
C SER A 47 5.31 -21.62 -3.27
N ARG A 48 6.46 -21.73 -3.94
CA ARG A 48 7.74 -22.04 -3.28
C ARG A 48 8.07 -21.08 -2.12
N PRO A 49 7.90 -19.74 -2.27
CA PRO A 49 8.13 -18.81 -1.16
C PRO A 49 7.21 -19.03 0.05
N TYR A 50 6.02 -19.62 -0.16
CA TYR A 50 5.10 -19.94 0.94
C TYR A 50 5.47 -21.28 1.60
N LEU A 51 5.82 -22.29 0.79
CA LEU A 51 6.11 -23.66 1.27
C LEU A 51 7.46 -23.80 1.96
N PHE A 52 8.47 -23.06 1.49
CA PHE A 52 9.87 -23.23 1.90
C PHE A 52 10.41 -22.00 2.65
N SER A 53 9.54 -21.24 3.29
CA SER A 53 9.92 -20.09 4.12
C SER A 53 9.19 -20.13 5.47
N ASN A 54 9.77 -19.45 6.45
CA ASN A 54 9.18 -19.36 7.77
C ASN A 54 8.00 -18.39 7.77
N SER A 55 7.01 -18.68 8.61
CA SER A 55 5.91 -17.75 8.85
C SER A 55 6.38 -16.44 9.48
N LEU A 56 5.63 -15.36 9.26
CA LEU A 56 5.91 -14.07 9.88
C LEU A 56 5.85 -14.17 11.41
N ALA A 57 6.69 -13.38 12.08
CA ALA A 57 6.66 -13.29 13.54
C ALA A 57 5.28 -12.81 14.04
N PRO A 58 4.71 -13.39 15.11
CA PRO A 58 3.39 -13.01 15.60
C PRO A 58 3.20 -11.51 15.87
N ALA A 59 4.25 -10.83 16.36
CA ALA A 59 4.22 -9.38 16.60
C ALA A 59 3.99 -8.57 15.29
N ILE A 60 4.56 -9.02 14.18
CA ILE A 60 4.38 -8.40 12.86
C ILE A 60 2.95 -8.58 12.37
N VAL A 61 2.37 -9.76 12.59
CA VAL A 61 0.97 -10.06 12.24
C VAL A 61 0.02 -9.21 13.07
N ALA A 62 0.22 -9.13 14.39
CA ALA A 62 -0.62 -8.34 15.29
C ALA A 62 -0.57 -6.84 14.95
N ALA A 63 0.62 -6.29 14.72
CA ALA A 63 0.78 -4.90 14.29
C ALA A 63 0.08 -4.64 12.94
N SER A 64 0.22 -5.55 11.98
CA SER A 64 -0.42 -5.42 10.66
C SER A 64 -1.95 -5.41 10.76
N ILE A 65 -2.53 -6.30 11.58
CA ILE A 65 -3.98 -6.33 11.86
C ILE A 65 -4.40 -4.98 12.45
N LYS A 66 -3.66 -4.47 13.45
CA LYS A 66 -4.02 -3.21 14.09
C LYS A 66 -3.99 -2.03 13.12
N VAL A 67 -3.02 -1.99 12.21
CA VAL A 67 -2.96 -0.93 11.20
C VAL A 67 -4.13 -1.03 10.22
N LEU A 68 -4.54 -2.24 9.83
CA LEU A 68 -5.73 -2.42 9.00
C LEU A 68 -7.00 -1.90 9.69
N GLU A 69 -7.18 -2.19 10.98
CA GLU A 69 -8.29 -1.63 11.77
C GLU A 69 -8.27 -0.10 11.78
N MET A 70 -7.09 0.52 11.93
CA MET A 70 -6.95 1.97 11.90
C MET A 70 -7.30 2.57 10.53
N VAL A 71 -6.91 1.89 9.44
CA VAL A 71 -7.23 2.31 8.07
C VAL A 71 -8.72 2.20 7.77
N GLU A 72 -9.38 1.18 8.33
CA GLU A 72 -10.84 1.03 8.24
C GLU A 72 -11.58 2.05 9.10
N ALA A 73 -11.05 2.39 10.27
CA ALA A 73 -11.68 3.32 11.20
C ALA A 73 -11.71 4.78 10.71
N GLY A 74 -10.82 5.19 9.79
CA GLY A 74 -10.83 6.57 9.32
C GLY A 74 -9.86 6.95 8.20
N SER A 75 -9.94 8.21 7.80
CA SER A 75 -9.10 8.81 6.75
C SER A 75 -8.11 9.85 7.27
N GLU A 76 -8.17 10.25 8.54
CA GLU A 76 -7.42 11.40 9.08
C GLU A 76 -5.93 11.40 8.69
N LEU A 77 -5.25 10.26 8.86
CA LEU A 77 -3.83 10.12 8.48
C LEU A 77 -3.60 10.29 6.96
N ARG A 78 -4.52 9.79 6.13
CA ARG A 78 -4.49 9.95 4.67
C ARG A 78 -4.78 11.39 4.27
N ASP A 79 -5.72 12.06 4.94
CA ASP A 79 -6.09 13.44 4.66
C ASP A 79 -4.91 14.38 4.99
N ARG A 80 -4.24 14.14 6.12
CA ARG A 80 -3.00 14.83 6.48
C ARG A 80 -1.88 14.56 5.49
N LEU A 81 -1.71 13.31 5.04
CA LEU A 81 -0.74 12.96 3.99
C LEU A 81 -0.99 13.79 2.72
N TRP A 82 -2.23 13.89 2.26
CA TRP A 82 -2.57 14.67 1.07
C TRP A 82 -2.39 16.18 1.26
N ALA A 83 -2.70 16.71 2.44
CA ALA A 83 -2.42 18.11 2.76
C ALA A 83 -0.91 18.42 2.68
N ASN A 84 -0.08 17.57 3.29
CA ASN A 84 1.38 17.72 3.24
C ASN A 84 1.93 17.58 1.81
N ALA A 85 1.41 16.61 1.04
CA ALA A 85 1.84 16.39 -0.34
C ALA A 85 1.50 17.59 -1.24
N ARG A 86 0.31 18.18 -1.10
CA ARG A 86 -0.07 19.41 -1.81
C ARG A 86 0.84 20.57 -1.45
N GLN A 87 1.04 20.81 -0.15
CA GLN A 87 1.93 21.87 0.32
C GLN A 87 3.35 21.72 -0.23
N PHE A 88 3.92 20.51 -0.18
CA PHE A 88 5.27 20.27 -0.71
C PHE A 88 5.34 20.54 -2.21
N ARG A 89 4.35 20.05 -2.98
CA ARG A 89 4.30 20.24 -4.43
C ARG A 89 4.21 21.72 -4.80
N GLU A 90 3.31 22.46 -4.15
CA GLU A 90 3.12 23.90 -4.39
C GLU A 90 4.41 24.68 -4.13
N GLN A 91 5.06 24.44 -2.99
CA GLN A 91 6.25 25.20 -2.60
C GLN A 91 7.46 24.87 -3.47
N MET A 92 7.68 23.59 -3.80
CA MET A 92 8.79 23.18 -4.65
C MET A 92 8.60 23.65 -6.11
N SER A 93 7.37 23.62 -6.62
CA SER A 93 7.06 24.20 -7.94
C SER A 93 7.25 25.72 -7.95
N ALA A 94 6.83 26.43 -6.89
CA ALA A 94 7.06 27.88 -6.75
C ALA A 94 8.56 28.22 -6.68
N ALA A 95 9.38 27.33 -6.12
CA ALA A 95 10.84 27.45 -6.10
C ALA A 95 11.52 27.10 -7.44
N GLY A 96 10.75 26.76 -8.48
CA GLY A 96 11.26 26.49 -9.84
C GLY A 96 11.69 25.05 -10.09
N PHE A 97 11.39 24.11 -9.18
CA PHE A 97 11.70 22.69 -9.41
C PHE A 97 10.66 22.01 -10.30
N THR A 98 11.17 21.16 -11.20
CA THR A 98 10.33 20.25 -11.99
C THR A 98 9.98 19.02 -11.15
N LEU A 99 8.69 18.79 -10.97
CA LEU A 99 8.17 17.66 -10.18
C LEU A 99 7.41 16.67 -11.07
N ALA A 100 7.58 15.38 -10.82
CA ALA A 100 6.82 14.32 -11.48
C ALA A 100 5.69 13.77 -10.58
N GLY A 101 4.91 12.81 -11.12
CA GLY A 101 3.96 12.01 -10.35
C GLY A 101 2.78 12.80 -9.79
N ALA A 102 2.00 13.45 -10.65
CA ALA A 102 0.76 14.11 -10.25
C ALA A 102 -0.18 13.14 -9.50
N ASP A 103 -0.93 13.67 -8.53
CA ASP A 103 -1.93 12.92 -7.75
C ASP A 103 -1.38 11.68 -7.02
N HIS A 104 -0.11 11.76 -6.59
CA HIS A 104 0.55 10.68 -5.86
C HIS A 104 1.30 11.20 -4.63
N ALA A 105 1.36 10.38 -3.56
CA ALA A 105 2.05 10.71 -2.31
C ALA A 105 3.59 10.68 -2.42
N ILE A 106 4.12 10.10 -3.50
CA ILE A 106 5.54 10.15 -3.86
C ILE A 106 5.71 11.29 -4.86
N ILE A 107 6.58 12.24 -4.55
CA ILE A 107 6.81 13.45 -5.35
C ILE A 107 8.30 13.48 -5.77
N PRO A 108 8.66 12.93 -6.93
CA PRO A 108 10.02 12.98 -7.43
C PRO A 108 10.39 14.41 -7.85
N VAL A 109 11.53 14.90 -7.38
CA VAL A 109 12.17 16.14 -7.83
C VAL A 109 13.15 15.80 -8.93
N MET A 110 12.94 16.34 -10.13
CA MET A 110 13.81 16.08 -11.25
C MET A 110 15.01 17.03 -11.19
N LEU A 111 16.21 16.47 -11.31
CA LEU A 111 17.46 17.24 -11.38
C LEU A 111 18.07 17.02 -12.77
N GLY A 112 18.26 18.11 -13.52
CA GLY A 112 18.67 18.10 -14.93
C GLY A 112 17.60 18.72 -15.82
#